data_AF-A0A943FQK5-F1
#
_entry.id   AF-A0A943FQK5-F1
#
_cell.length_a   1.000
_cell.length_b   1.000
_cell.length_c   1.000
_cell.angle_alpha   90.00
_cell.angle_beta   90.00
_cell.angle_gamma   90.00
#
_symmetry.space_group_name_H-M   'P 1'
#
loop_
_entity.id
_entity.type
_entity.pdbx_description
1 polymer ?
#
loop_
_entity_poly.entity_id
_entity_poly.type
_entity_poly.pdbx_seq_one_letter_code
_entity_poly.pdbx_strand_id
1 'polypeptide(L)'
;MKRVVLALLAVLLLAPSLAWGDDSRHYEFRLAANGEATYHAAAGDTVTVSLTLCRTTGTGPMFAMQDEICFDPAFFAYQPDGTLLREGVKTTLVTLRDGRQAVYMNYVDFGGGADWADETVVGSFQLKVLADGGASAITGSHYLVSTEDGMGRYAAAARDVTVVVSEQCRVTFQSNGGSGVAPAEVLRGTPLAPPQAPTRSGYRFTGWYSDYDLTRPWDFNAPVTADMTLYAAWQPLPAAAPSAGPWAWLIVGASISALTVLALRRRRRS
;
A
#
# COMPACT_ATOMS: atom_id res chain seq x y z
N MET A 1 50.48 -41.35 -18.28
CA MET A 1 49.66 -40.31 -18.93
C MET A 1 48.28 -40.88 -19.24
N LYS A 2 47.24 -40.32 -18.61
CA LYS A 2 45.82 -40.18 -19.06
C LYS A 2 45.02 -41.44 -19.44
N ARG A 3 43.77 -41.64 -19.06
CA ARG A 3 42.79 -40.89 -18.24
C ARG A 3 41.56 -41.81 -18.07
N VAL A 4 41.09 -41.89 -16.82
CA VAL A 4 39.69 -41.85 -16.35
C VAL A 4 38.72 -42.96 -16.77
N VAL A 5 38.18 -43.54 -15.70
CA VAL A 5 37.21 -44.62 -15.51
C VAL A 5 35.79 -44.04 -15.33
N LEU A 6 34.77 -44.86 -15.65
CA LEU A 6 33.32 -44.77 -15.30
C LEU A 6 32.52 -43.61 -15.95
N ALA A 7 31.52 -43.82 -16.82
CA ALA A 7 30.31 -44.65 -16.80
C ALA A 7 29.24 -44.19 -15.77
N LEU A 8 28.12 -43.68 -16.32
CA LEU A 8 26.74 -43.72 -15.81
C LEU A 8 26.41 -43.02 -14.46
N LEU A 9 25.84 -41.81 -14.54
CA LEU A 9 24.45 -41.47 -14.15
C LEU A 9 24.29 -39.95 -14.24
N ALA A 10 23.88 -39.47 -15.41
CA ALA A 10 23.23 -38.16 -15.50
C ALA A 10 21.76 -38.38 -15.15
N VAL A 11 21.18 -37.45 -14.36
CA VAL A 11 19.85 -37.49 -13.72
C VAL A 11 19.88 -38.10 -12.30
N LEU A 12 20.36 -37.30 -11.35
CA LEU A 12 19.96 -37.43 -9.94
C LEU A 12 19.45 -36.06 -9.46
N LEU A 13 18.13 -35.91 -9.55
CA LEU A 13 17.26 -35.13 -8.67
C LEU A 13 17.54 -33.61 -8.54
N LEU A 14 16.87 -32.84 -9.40
CA LEU A 14 16.16 -31.62 -8.97
C LEU A 14 15.07 -32.03 -7.96
N ALA A 15 15.46 -32.41 -6.75
CA ALA A 15 14.58 -32.24 -5.62
C ALA A 15 14.72 -30.76 -5.21
N PRO A 16 13.65 -29.97 -5.14
CA PRO A 16 13.71 -28.84 -4.22
C PRO A 16 14.16 -29.44 -2.89
N SER A 17 15.17 -28.87 -2.24
CA SER A 17 15.41 -29.16 -0.83
C SER A 17 14.13 -28.74 -0.12
N LEU A 18 13.19 -29.67 0.01
CA LEU A 18 12.16 -29.68 1.01
C LEU A 18 12.96 -29.61 2.31
N ALA A 19 13.18 -28.39 2.81
CA ALA A 19 13.51 -28.19 4.19
C ALA A 19 12.33 -28.80 4.94
N TRP A 20 12.47 -30.06 5.35
CA TRP A 20 11.53 -30.70 6.25
C TRP A 20 11.53 -29.84 7.50
N GLY A 21 10.48 -29.05 7.67
CA GLY A 21 10.18 -28.47 8.97
C GLY A 21 9.96 -29.64 9.92
N ASP A 22 10.65 -29.61 11.05
CA ASP A 22 10.34 -30.53 12.12
C ASP A 22 9.03 -30.05 12.78
N ASP A 23 7.94 -30.77 12.51
CA ASP A 23 6.61 -30.51 13.08
C ASP A 23 6.45 -31.07 14.50
N SER A 24 7.50 -31.65 15.11
CA SER A 24 7.46 -32.09 16.51
C SER A 24 7.30 -30.93 17.49
N ARG A 25 7.62 -29.70 17.06
CA ARG A 25 7.45 -28.46 17.80
C ARG A 25 6.96 -27.36 16.88
N HIS A 26 6.04 -26.55 17.37
CA HIS A 26 5.54 -25.37 16.66
C HIS A 26 5.77 -24.12 17.49
N TYR A 27 6.12 -23.04 16.80
CA TYR A 27 6.39 -21.73 17.40
C TYR A 27 5.56 -20.62 16.74
N GLU A 28 5.23 -19.60 17.51
CA GLU A 28 4.65 -18.35 17.03
C GLU A 28 5.49 -17.16 17.52
N PHE A 29 5.97 -16.34 16.59
CA PHE A 29 6.63 -15.06 16.85
C PHE A 29 5.55 -13.99 16.93
N ARG A 30 5.25 -13.55 18.15
CA ARG A 30 4.15 -12.61 18.41
C ARG A 30 4.70 -11.22 18.67
N LEU A 31 4.36 -10.30 17.79
CA LEU A 31 4.61 -8.88 17.99
C LEU A 31 3.44 -8.23 18.72
N ALA A 32 3.76 -7.25 19.56
CA ALA A 32 2.78 -6.40 20.21
C ALA A 32 3.34 -4.99 20.36
N ALA A 33 2.45 -3.99 20.28
CA ALA A 33 2.75 -2.58 20.44
C ALA A 33 2.09 -2.13 21.75
N ASN A 34 2.90 -1.79 22.74
CA ASN A 34 2.45 -1.51 24.12
C ASN A 34 1.53 -2.62 24.68
N GLY A 35 1.77 -3.88 24.28
CA GLY A 35 0.99 -5.04 24.72
C GLY A 35 -0.23 -5.38 23.85
N GLU A 36 -0.51 -4.61 22.80
CA GLU A 36 -1.68 -4.78 21.94
C GLU A 36 -1.31 -5.24 20.53
N ALA A 37 -2.21 -5.99 19.87
CA ALA A 37 -2.05 -6.44 18.48
C ALA A 37 -2.39 -5.34 17.44
N THR A 38 -3.18 -4.35 17.87
CA THR A 38 -3.42 -3.10 17.16
C THR A 38 -3.35 -1.99 18.19
N TYR A 39 -2.48 -1.00 17.99
CA TYR A 39 -2.28 0.10 18.93
C TYR A 39 -2.60 1.44 18.28
N HIS A 40 -3.42 2.26 18.94
CA HIS A 40 -3.72 3.62 18.49
C HIS A 40 -2.72 4.60 19.10
N ALA A 41 -2.05 5.40 18.27
CA ALA A 41 -1.02 6.35 18.66
C ALA A 41 -1.28 7.73 18.04
N ALA A 42 -0.59 8.76 18.52
CA ALA A 42 -0.49 10.05 17.88
C ALA A 42 0.93 10.27 17.30
N ALA A 43 1.04 11.22 16.37
CA ALA A 43 2.35 11.66 15.89
C ALA A 43 3.23 12.12 17.06
N GLY A 44 4.47 11.65 17.08
CA GLY A 44 5.43 11.93 18.15
C GLY A 44 5.41 10.96 19.32
N ASP A 45 4.40 10.10 19.45
CA ASP A 45 4.34 9.08 20.50
C ASP A 45 5.49 8.08 20.37
N THR A 46 5.89 7.48 21.49
CA THR A 46 6.83 6.36 21.53
C THR A 46 6.07 5.07 21.79
N VAL A 47 6.19 4.13 20.86
CA VAL A 47 5.59 2.80 20.92
C VAL A 47 6.67 1.80 21.32
N THR A 48 6.44 1.03 22.38
CA THR A 48 7.28 -0.11 22.72
C THR A 48 6.78 -1.33 21.97
N VAL A 49 7.61 -1.86 21.08
CA VAL A 49 7.35 -3.08 20.34
C VAL A 49 8.04 -4.23 21.05
N SER A 50 7.28 -5.26 21.43
CA SER A 50 7.83 -6.48 22.03
C SER A 50 7.74 -7.65 21.06
N LEU A 51 8.80 -8.48 21.03
CA LEU A 51 8.76 -9.81 20.42
C LEU A 51 8.64 -10.86 21.53
N THR A 52 7.56 -11.64 21.48
CA THR A 52 7.35 -12.81 22.32
C THR A 52 7.40 -14.06 21.46
N LEU A 53 8.24 -15.02 21.84
CA LEU A 53 8.25 -16.34 21.21
C LEU A 53 7.36 -17.27 22.03
N CYS A 54 6.34 -17.82 21.37
CA CYS A 54 5.41 -18.78 21.97
C CYS A 54 5.65 -20.16 21.35
N ARG A 55 6.04 -21.15 22.15
CA ARG A 55 5.98 -22.56 21.75
C ARG A 55 4.55 -23.05 21.92
N THR A 56 3.90 -23.36 20.82
CA THR A 56 2.48 -23.76 20.80
C THR A 56 2.30 -25.26 20.91
N THR A 57 3.31 -26.05 20.53
CA THR A 57 3.35 -27.51 20.71
C THR A 57 4.77 -28.03 20.94
N GLY A 58 4.87 -29.24 21.50
CA GLY A 58 6.13 -29.91 21.79
C GLY A 58 6.83 -29.38 23.05
N THR A 59 7.97 -29.97 23.39
CA THR A 59 8.79 -29.60 24.56
C THR A 59 10.27 -29.71 24.24
N GLY A 60 11.11 -29.05 25.05
CA GLY A 60 12.56 -29.18 25.01
C GLY A 60 13.29 -27.83 24.99
N PRO A 61 14.63 -27.85 24.90
CA PRO A 61 15.42 -26.62 25.00
C PRO A 61 15.36 -25.79 23.73
N MET A 62 15.71 -24.51 23.87
CA MET A 62 15.94 -23.54 22.80
C MET A 62 17.41 -23.51 22.44
N PHE A 63 17.73 -23.80 21.17
CA PHE A 63 19.10 -23.77 20.66
C PHE A 63 19.40 -22.47 19.93
N ALA A 64 18.55 -22.11 18.95
CA ALA A 64 18.67 -20.84 18.26
C ALA A 64 17.31 -20.36 17.77
N MET A 65 17.16 -19.04 17.75
CA MET A 65 16.04 -18.37 17.08
C MET A 65 16.51 -17.06 16.47
N GLN A 66 15.79 -16.61 15.45
CA GLN A 66 15.95 -15.28 14.89
C GLN A 66 14.63 -14.74 14.36
N ASP A 67 14.55 -13.42 14.20
CA ASP A 67 13.55 -12.75 13.38
C ASP A 67 14.11 -11.42 12.82
N GLU A 68 13.54 -10.99 11.69
CA GLU A 68 13.72 -9.65 11.12
C GLU A 68 12.41 -8.89 11.24
N ILE A 69 12.34 -8.00 12.25
CA ILE A 69 11.14 -7.24 12.60
C ILE A 69 11.12 -5.95 11.80
N CYS A 70 10.38 -5.95 10.69
CA CYS A 70 10.39 -4.91 9.68
C CYS A 70 9.37 -3.81 9.95
N PHE A 71 9.75 -2.55 9.75
CA PHE A 71 8.88 -1.38 9.86
C PHE A 71 9.19 -0.36 8.74
N ASP A 72 8.25 0.54 8.48
CA ASP A 72 8.43 1.64 7.52
C ASP A 72 9.14 2.83 8.20
N PRO A 73 10.36 3.20 7.78
CA PRO A 73 11.08 4.32 8.37
C PRO A 73 10.48 5.70 8.05
N ALA A 74 9.53 5.79 7.11
CA ALA A 74 8.74 7.01 6.92
C ALA A 74 7.64 7.15 7.99
N PHE A 75 7.16 6.03 8.54
CA PHE A 75 6.14 6.02 9.59
C PHE A 75 6.74 5.99 11.00
N PHE A 76 7.91 5.37 11.17
CA PHE A 76 8.55 5.18 12.47
C PHE A 76 10.04 5.54 12.46
N ALA A 77 10.53 6.10 13.57
CA ALA A 77 11.96 6.23 13.84
C ALA A 77 12.38 5.33 15.00
N TYR A 78 13.33 4.41 14.75
CA TYR A 78 13.92 3.56 15.78
C TYR A 78 14.61 4.37 16.89
N GLN A 79 14.34 4.00 18.14
CA GLN A 79 14.93 4.58 19.34
C GLN A 79 15.86 3.55 20.01
N PRO A 80 17.18 3.62 19.80
CA PRO A 80 18.12 2.59 20.28
C PRO A 80 18.13 2.47 21.80
N ASP A 81 18.02 3.58 22.52
CA ASP A 81 18.09 3.65 23.99
C ASP A 81 16.91 2.96 24.69
N GLY A 82 15.82 2.70 23.95
CA GLY A 82 14.62 2.01 24.46
C GLY A 82 14.64 0.48 24.29
N THR A 83 15.80 -0.11 23.96
CA THR A 83 15.91 -1.55 23.68
C THR A 83 16.21 -2.34 24.95
N LEU A 84 15.40 -3.36 25.23
CA LEU A 84 15.57 -4.31 26.33
C LEU A 84 15.59 -5.73 25.78
N LEU A 85 16.62 -6.50 26.10
CA LEU A 85 16.80 -7.85 25.58
C LEU A 85 16.85 -8.88 26.69
N ARG A 86 16.33 -10.08 26.42
CA ARG A 86 16.62 -11.25 27.22
C ARG A 86 18.12 -11.55 27.16
N GLU A 87 18.65 -12.13 28.24
CA GLU A 87 20.03 -12.62 28.26
C GLU A 87 20.34 -13.54 27.07
N GLY A 88 21.51 -13.34 26.45
CA GLY A 88 21.96 -14.09 25.28
C GLY A 88 21.37 -13.63 23.95
N VAL A 89 20.29 -12.84 23.94
CA VAL A 89 19.73 -12.26 22.72
C VAL A 89 20.61 -11.10 22.25
N LYS A 90 20.87 -11.05 20.95
CA LYS A 90 21.56 -9.97 20.26
C LYS A 90 20.60 -9.27 19.32
N THR A 91 20.87 -8.00 19.02
CA THR A 91 20.09 -7.24 18.06
C THR A 91 20.96 -6.33 17.20
N THR A 92 20.48 -6.03 16.00
CA THR A 92 21.08 -5.05 15.09
C THR A 92 19.99 -4.41 14.25
N LEU A 93 20.06 -3.10 14.04
CA LEU A 93 19.20 -2.41 13.07
C LEU A 93 19.80 -2.56 11.66
N VAL A 94 18.99 -3.03 10.72
CA VAL A 94 19.37 -3.24 9.32
C VAL A 94 18.48 -2.39 8.41
N THR A 95 19.05 -1.82 7.36
CA THR A 95 18.28 -1.20 6.27
C THR A 95 18.15 -2.20 5.12
N LEU A 96 16.92 -2.44 4.67
CA LEU A 96 16.60 -3.39 3.62
C LEU A 96 16.64 -2.72 2.24
N ARG A 97 16.74 -3.54 1.18
CA ARG A 97 16.86 -3.05 -0.21
C ARG A 97 15.62 -2.33 -0.72
N ASP A 98 14.45 -2.62 -0.14
CA ASP A 98 13.18 -1.98 -0.45
C ASP A 98 12.99 -0.63 0.28
N GLY A 99 13.98 -0.21 1.06
CA GLY A 99 13.94 1.03 1.83
C GLY A 99 13.34 0.88 3.22
N ARG A 100 12.82 -0.29 3.60
CA ARG A 100 12.37 -0.55 4.98
C ARG A 100 13.55 -0.70 5.93
N GLN A 101 13.27 -0.62 7.23
CA GLN A 101 14.21 -0.98 8.28
C GLN A 101 13.72 -2.21 9.02
N ALA A 102 14.67 -2.99 9.54
CA ALA A 102 14.39 -4.18 10.34
C ALA A 102 15.23 -4.19 11.61
N VAL A 103 14.60 -4.47 12.75
CA VAL A 103 15.31 -4.88 13.96
C VAL A 103 15.55 -6.38 13.85
N TYR A 104 16.77 -6.77 13.51
CA TYR A 104 17.18 -8.18 13.57
C TYR A 104 17.37 -8.55 15.03
N MET A 105 16.73 -9.60 15.50
CA MET A 105 16.93 -10.18 16.83
C MET A 105 17.29 -11.64 16.69
N ASN A 106 18.32 -12.09 17.40
CA ASN A 106 18.74 -13.48 17.35
C ASN A 106 19.29 -13.98 18.68
N TYR A 107 19.16 -15.27 18.90
CA TYR A 107 19.72 -16.03 20.01
C TYR A 107 20.42 -17.27 19.49
N VAL A 108 21.54 -17.65 20.09
CA VAL A 108 22.21 -18.92 19.83
C VAL A 108 22.87 -19.45 21.11
N ASP A 109 22.62 -20.72 21.40
CA ASP A 109 23.27 -21.53 22.42
C ASP A 109 24.06 -22.64 21.73
N PHE A 110 25.37 -22.68 21.97
CA PHE A 110 26.25 -23.72 21.44
C PHE A 110 26.42 -24.91 22.42
N GLY A 111 25.70 -24.90 23.53
CA GLY A 111 25.68 -25.96 24.54
C GLY A 111 24.47 -26.89 24.37
N GLY A 112 23.92 -27.37 25.49
CA GLY A 112 22.75 -28.26 25.50
C GLY A 112 21.40 -27.55 25.25
N GLY A 113 21.44 -26.28 24.83
CA GLY A 113 20.27 -25.42 24.69
C GLY A 113 19.79 -24.86 26.03
N ALA A 114 19.00 -23.78 25.95
CA ALA A 114 18.46 -23.10 27.12
C ALA A 114 17.02 -23.51 27.41
N ASP A 115 16.68 -23.58 28.70
CA ASP A 115 15.31 -23.82 29.14
C ASP A 115 14.49 -22.52 29.02
N TRP A 116 13.79 -22.38 27.90
CA TRP A 116 12.84 -21.30 27.67
C TRP A 116 11.44 -21.77 28.03
N ALA A 117 10.71 -20.95 28.79
CA ALA A 117 9.30 -21.17 29.04
C ALA A 117 8.52 -21.14 27.72
N ASP A 118 7.35 -21.79 27.70
CA ASP A 118 6.50 -21.87 26.51
C ASP A 118 6.09 -20.49 25.98
N GLU A 119 6.01 -19.48 26.85
CA GLU A 119 5.91 -18.09 26.46
C GLU A 119 7.11 -17.31 27.01
N THR A 120 7.93 -16.79 26.10
CA THR A 120 9.16 -16.06 26.44
C THR A 120 9.21 -14.74 25.71
N VAL A 121 9.27 -13.63 26.45
CA VAL A 121 9.62 -12.32 25.87
C VAL A 121 11.10 -12.36 25.50
N VAL A 122 11.37 -12.22 24.21
CA VAL A 122 12.71 -12.25 23.61
C VAL A 122 13.40 -10.91 23.82
N GLY A 123 12.63 -9.84 23.63
CA GLY A 123 13.07 -8.47 23.84
C GLY A 123 12.00 -7.49 23.42
N SER A 124 12.30 -6.21 23.65
CA SER A 124 11.53 -5.09 23.15
C SER A 124 12.43 -3.98 22.66
N PHE A 125 11.88 -3.13 21.82
CA PHE A 125 12.52 -1.92 21.33
C PHE A 125 11.48 -0.82 21.16
N GLN A 126 11.93 0.42 21.01
CA GLN A 126 11.04 1.56 20.89
C GLN A 126 11.10 2.16 19.48
N LEU A 127 9.91 2.55 19.00
CA LEU A 127 9.72 3.28 17.75
C LEU A 127 9.00 4.58 18.07
N LYS A 128 9.53 5.71 17.61
CA LYS A 128 8.83 6.99 17.61
C LYS A 128 7.94 7.07 16.38
N VAL A 129 6.67 7.42 16.56
CA VAL A 129 5.72 7.63 15.46
C VAL A 129 6.03 8.95 14.77
N LEU A 130 6.27 8.91 13.46
CA LEU A 130 6.57 10.07 12.63
C LEU A 130 5.36 10.55 11.83
N ALA A 131 4.46 9.63 11.48
CA ALA A 131 3.32 9.93 10.63
C ALA A 131 2.26 10.74 11.38
N ASP A 132 1.68 11.73 10.68
CA ASP A 132 0.56 12.54 11.16
C ASP A 132 -0.82 11.87 10.93
N GLY A 133 -0.84 10.70 10.27
CA GLY A 133 -2.05 9.95 9.95
C GLY A 133 -1.77 8.58 9.34
N GLY A 134 -2.85 7.81 9.13
CA GLY A 134 -2.80 6.47 8.54
C GLY A 134 -2.50 5.37 9.55
N ALA A 135 -2.11 4.19 9.03
CA ALA A 135 -1.71 3.05 9.83
C ALA A 135 -0.53 2.34 9.16
N SER A 136 0.36 1.74 9.96
CA SER A 136 1.49 0.99 9.46
C SER A 136 1.68 -0.31 10.26
N ALA A 137 1.99 -1.38 9.52
CA ALA A 137 2.25 -2.69 10.08
C ALA A 137 3.75 -2.87 10.37
N ILE A 138 4.04 -3.46 11.52
CA ILE A 138 5.36 -3.95 11.93
C ILE A 138 5.29 -5.48 11.86
N THR A 139 6.15 -6.06 11.04
CA THR A 139 5.98 -7.44 10.56
C THR A 139 7.22 -8.30 10.79
N GLY A 140 7.06 -9.53 11.25
CA GLY A 140 8.14 -10.52 11.29
C GLY A 140 8.30 -11.19 9.93
N SER A 141 9.48 -11.12 9.31
CA SER A 141 9.67 -11.54 7.90
C SER A 141 10.65 -12.68 7.68
N HIS A 142 11.62 -12.88 8.57
CA HIS A 142 12.65 -13.92 8.47
C HIS A 142 12.82 -14.67 9.79
N TYR A 143 11.69 -15.05 10.37
CA TYR A 143 11.63 -15.80 11.63
C TYR A 143 12.05 -17.26 11.45
N LEU A 144 12.76 -17.78 12.45
CA LEU A 144 13.28 -19.15 12.46
C LEU A 144 13.50 -19.63 13.90
N VAL A 145 13.21 -20.90 14.16
CA VAL A 145 13.74 -21.63 15.32
C VAL A 145 14.48 -22.87 14.80
N SER A 146 15.76 -23.02 15.13
CA SER A 146 16.60 -24.10 14.62
C SER A 146 16.48 -25.38 15.45
N THR A 147 16.68 -26.53 14.81
CA THR A 147 16.95 -27.81 15.48
C THR A 147 18.30 -27.78 16.21
N GLU A 148 18.53 -28.73 17.12
CA GLU A 148 19.77 -28.85 17.91
C GLU A 148 21.05 -28.85 17.06
N ASP A 149 21.03 -29.56 15.93
CA ASP A 149 22.16 -29.65 15.01
C ASP A 149 22.34 -28.41 14.12
N GLY A 150 21.41 -27.45 14.20
CA GLY A 150 21.39 -26.24 13.37
C GLY A 150 21.13 -26.50 11.88
N MET A 151 20.89 -27.74 11.46
CA MET A 151 20.73 -28.11 10.05
C MET A 151 19.27 -28.04 9.59
N GLY A 152 18.34 -28.04 10.54
CA GLY A 152 16.89 -27.95 10.32
C GLY A 152 16.25 -26.79 11.07
N ARG A 153 14.93 -26.72 10.93
CA ARG A 153 14.10 -25.74 11.62
C ARG A 153 12.78 -26.35 12.07
N TYR A 154 12.28 -25.89 13.20
CA TYR A 154 10.93 -26.20 13.64
C TYR A 154 9.91 -25.38 12.86
N ALA A 155 8.65 -25.85 12.82
CA ALA A 155 7.56 -25.08 12.27
C ALA A 155 7.36 -23.78 13.05
N ALA A 156 7.22 -22.66 12.33
CA ALA A 156 7.02 -21.34 12.92
C ALA A 156 6.02 -20.51 12.13
N ALA A 157 5.29 -19.64 12.82
CA ALA A 157 4.45 -18.60 12.26
C ALA A 157 4.78 -17.24 12.90
N ALA A 158 4.39 -16.15 12.26
CA ALA A 158 4.44 -14.82 12.85
C ALA A 158 3.03 -14.24 13.01
N ARG A 159 2.89 -13.42 14.05
CA ARG A 159 1.73 -12.57 14.28
C ARG A 159 2.20 -11.13 14.38
N ASP A 160 1.92 -10.40 13.31
CA ASP A 160 2.29 -9.00 13.15
C ASP A 160 1.46 -8.07 14.04
N VAL A 161 1.92 -6.82 14.14
CA VAL A 161 1.23 -5.75 14.88
C VAL A 161 0.97 -4.54 13.98
N THR A 162 -0.15 -3.86 14.18
CA THR A 162 -0.47 -2.62 13.47
C THR A 162 -0.49 -1.43 14.43
N VAL A 163 0.15 -0.32 14.05
CA VAL A 163 -0.02 0.97 14.74
C VAL A 163 -0.87 1.88 13.88
N VAL A 164 -1.90 2.46 14.47
CA VAL A 164 -2.87 3.32 13.81
C VAL A 164 -2.74 4.74 14.38
N VAL A 165 -2.44 5.72 13.53
CA VAL A 165 -2.48 7.14 13.88
C VAL A 165 -3.83 7.76 13.55
N SER A 166 -4.36 7.48 12.36
CA SER A 166 -5.71 7.84 11.99
C SER A 166 -6.37 6.74 11.18
N GLU A 167 -7.64 6.46 11.50
CA GLU A 167 -8.50 5.65 10.64
C GLU A 167 -9.13 6.48 9.52
N GLN A 168 -8.95 7.80 9.56
CA GLN A 168 -9.45 8.72 8.55
C GLN A 168 -8.34 9.02 7.53
N CYS A 169 -8.72 9.03 6.26
CA CYS A 169 -7.94 9.57 5.17
C CYS A 169 -8.58 10.89 4.71
N ARG A 170 -7.74 11.89 4.52
CA ARG A 170 -8.14 13.20 4.04
C ARG A 170 -8.05 13.28 2.52
N VAL A 171 -9.18 13.50 1.87
CA VAL A 171 -9.26 13.75 0.44
C VAL A 171 -9.41 15.24 0.18
N THR A 172 -8.41 15.83 -0.46
CA THR A 172 -8.41 17.24 -0.86
C THR A 172 -8.83 17.38 -2.32
N PHE A 173 -9.60 18.42 -2.65
CA PHE A 173 -10.10 18.67 -4.00
C PHE A 173 -9.46 19.90 -4.62
N GLN A 174 -8.66 19.72 -5.66
CA GLN A 174 -8.10 20.81 -6.47
C GLN A 174 -9.02 21.09 -7.66
N SER A 175 -9.85 22.12 -7.52
CA SER A 175 -10.89 22.45 -8.51
C SER A 175 -10.35 22.99 -9.85
N ASN A 176 -9.04 23.22 -9.98
CA ASN A 176 -8.38 23.67 -11.22
C ASN A 176 -9.11 24.85 -11.89
N GLY A 177 -9.37 25.90 -11.10
CA GLY A 177 -10.05 27.13 -11.56
C GLY A 177 -11.58 27.09 -11.49
N GLY A 178 -12.19 26.02 -10.96
CA GLY A 178 -13.61 25.99 -10.60
C GLY A 178 -13.87 26.49 -9.17
N SER A 179 -15.14 26.52 -8.78
CA SER A 179 -15.58 26.83 -7.42
C SER A 179 -14.94 25.89 -6.39
N GLY A 180 -14.70 26.39 -5.18
CA GLY A 180 -14.08 25.62 -4.10
C GLY A 180 -14.92 24.40 -3.69
N VAL A 181 -14.23 23.31 -3.36
CA VAL A 181 -14.82 22.07 -2.81
C VAL A 181 -14.10 21.78 -1.50
N ALA A 182 -14.85 21.62 -0.41
CA ALA A 182 -14.27 21.33 0.89
C ALA A 182 -13.60 19.95 0.90
N PRO A 183 -12.47 19.76 1.61
CA PRO A 183 -11.90 18.44 1.83
C PRO A 183 -12.91 17.50 2.51
N ALA A 184 -12.77 16.21 2.24
CA ALA A 184 -13.56 15.16 2.88
C ALA A 184 -12.66 14.25 3.72
N GLU A 185 -13.16 13.83 4.87
CA GLU A 185 -12.56 12.76 5.68
C GLU A 185 -13.36 11.47 5.40
N VAL A 186 -12.64 10.38 5.13
CA VAL A 186 -13.24 9.08 4.86
C VAL A 186 -12.49 8.00 5.62
N LEU A 187 -13.22 7.00 6.12
CA LEU A 187 -12.59 5.86 6.77
C LEU A 187 -11.67 5.15 5.76
N ARG A 188 -10.43 4.85 6.15
CA ARG A 188 -9.47 4.13 5.33
C ARG A 188 -10.06 2.79 4.89
N GLY A 189 -9.86 2.46 3.62
CA GLY A 189 -10.38 1.25 3.00
C GLY A 189 -11.84 1.35 2.54
N THR A 190 -12.51 2.49 2.72
CA THR A 190 -13.88 2.68 2.23
C THR A 190 -13.93 3.61 1.01
N PRO A 191 -14.99 3.50 0.18
CA PRO A 191 -15.17 4.42 -0.95
C PRO A 191 -15.53 5.85 -0.49
N LEU A 192 -15.03 6.83 -1.23
CA LEU A 192 -15.36 8.24 -1.03
C LEU A 192 -16.74 8.56 -1.63
N ALA A 193 -17.61 9.24 -0.88
CA ALA A 193 -18.84 9.79 -1.45
C ALA A 193 -18.51 10.91 -2.46
N PRO A 194 -19.08 10.90 -3.68
CA PRO A 194 -18.81 11.96 -4.66
C PRO A 194 -19.18 13.34 -4.13
N PRO A 195 -18.30 14.35 -4.21
CA PRO A 195 -18.63 15.71 -3.79
C PRO A 195 -19.62 16.35 -4.79
N GLN A 196 -20.24 17.46 -4.38
CA GLN A 196 -20.95 18.30 -5.34
C GLN A 196 -19.98 18.78 -6.43
N ALA A 197 -20.40 18.64 -7.69
CA ALA A 197 -19.57 19.04 -8.82
C ALA A 197 -19.26 20.55 -8.75
N PRO A 198 -17.98 20.96 -8.87
CA PRO A 198 -17.64 22.36 -8.92
C PRO A 198 -18.18 23.00 -10.21
N THR A 199 -18.24 24.32 -10.23
CA THR A 199 -18.64 25.11 -11.41
C THR A 199 -17.50 25.99 -11.88
N ARG A 200 -17.37 26.17 -13.21
CA ARG A 200 -16.37 27.04 -13.83
C ARG A 200 -17.00 27.71 -15.06
N SER A 201 -17.03 29.05 -15.08
CA SER A 201 -17.66 29.81 -16.16
C SER A 201 -17.03 29.50 -17.52
N GLY A 202 -17.84 29.16 -18.53
CA GLY A 202 -17.39 28.80 -19.87
C GLY A 202 -16.86 27.37 -20.01
N TYR A 203 -16.98 26.53 -18.99
CA TYR A 203 -16.52 25.13 -19.01
C TYR A 203 -17.58 24.18 -18.45
N ARG A 204 -17.53 22.92 -18.90
CA ARG A 204 -18.24 21.78 -18.35
C ARG A 204 -17.29 20.95 -17.49
N PHE A 205 -17.71 20.59 -16.28
CA PHE A 205 -16.97 19.65 -15.43
C PHE A 205 -17.01 18.25 -16.04
N THR A 206 -15.86 17.59 -16.18
CA THR A 206 -15.75 16.26 -16.80
C THR A 206 -15.38 15.14 -15.83
N GLY A 207 -15.00 15.45 -14.59
CA GLY A 207 -14.70 14.46 -13.56
C GLY A 207 -13.49 14.81 -12.70
N TRP A 208 -13.22 13.94 -11.74
CA TRP A 208 -12.07 14.00 -10.83
C TRP A 208 -11.00 12.99 -11.25
N TYR A 209 -9.73 13.35 -11.06
CA TYR A 209 -8.56 12.55 -11.43
C TYR A 209 -7.62 12.41 -10.24
N SER A 210 -6.94 11.27 -10.12
CA SER A 210 -6.01 11.01 -9.00
C SER A 210 -4.59 11.53 -9.24
N ASP A 211 -4.32 12.02 -10.45
CA ASP A 211 -3.06 12.61 -10.87
C ASP A 211 -3.24 14.04 -11.38
N TYR A 212 -2.21 14.85 -11.20
CA TYR A 212 -2.18 16.25 -11.64
C TYR A 212 -2.31 16.39 -13.16
N ASP A 213 -1.75 15.45 -13.93
CA ASP A 213 -1.75 15.46 -15.40
C ASP A 213 -3.10 15.05 -16.03
N LEU A 214 -4.10 14.72 -15.18
CA LEU A 214 -5.46 14.36 -15.59
C LEU A 214 -5.51 13.13 -16.52
N THR A 215 -4.66 12.13 -16.27
CA THR A 215 -4.58 10.90 -17.08
C THR A 215 -5.25 9.69 -16.42
N ARG A 216 -5.51 9.73 -15.11
CA ARG A 216 -6.10 8.66 -14.31
C ARG A 216 -7.41 9.14 -13.66
N PRO A 217 -8.56 8.91 -14.33
CA PRO A 217 -9.86 9.21 -13.74
C PRO A 217 -10.03 8.50 -12.40
N TRP A 218 -10.60 9.20 -11.42
CA TRP A 218 -10.91 8.61 -10.13
C TRP A 218 -12.21 7.83 -10.19
N ASP A 219 -12.18 6.57 -9.74
CA ASP A 219 -13.37 5.75 -9.53
C ASP A 219 -13.85 5.91 -8.07
N PHE A 220 -15.02 6.49 -7.88
CA PHE A 220 -15.61 6.70 -6.56
C PHE A 220 -16.07 5.40 -5.87
N ASN A 221 -15.99 4.25 -6.54
CA ASN A 221 -16.15 2.93 -5.90
C ASN A 221 -14.84 2.37 -5.36
N ALA A 222 -13.68 2.92 -5.76
CA ALA A 222 -12.39 2.49 -5.26
C ALA A 222 -12.19 2.94 -3.80
N PRO A 223 -11.54 2.11 -2.97
CA PRO A 223 -11.27 2.47 -1.59
C PRO A 223 -10.20 3.57 -1.50
N VAL A 224 -10.42 4.54 -0.60
CA VAL A 224 -9.37 5.49 -0.22
C VAL A 224 -8.48 4.82 0.81
N THR A 225 -7.18 4.72 0.54
CA THR A 225 -6.23 3.97 1.37
C THR A 225 -5.18 4.85 2.06
N ALA A 226 -5.06 6.09 1.61
CA ALA A 226 -4.20 7.11 2.19
C ALA A 226 -4.76 8.50 1.86
N ASP A 227 -4.22 9.53 2.49
CA ASP A 227 -4.50 10.92 2.12
C ASP A 227 -4.18 11.14 0.64
N MET A 228 -5.07 11.84 -0.05
CA MET A 228 -4.92 12.06 -1.48
C MET A 228 -5.50 13.38 -1.93
N THR A 229 -5.11 13.80 -3.12
CA THR A 229 -5.67 14.96 -3.79
C THR A 229 -6.32 14.53 -5.11
N LEU A 230 -7.57 14.95 -5.31
CA LEU A 230 -8.29 14.77 -6.56
C LEU A 230 -8.32 16.08 -7.36
N TYR A 231 -8.07 15.99 -8.67
CA TYR A 231 -7.94 17.12 -9.57
C TYR A 231 -9.13 17.19 -10.53
N ALA A 232 -9.77 18.36 -10.61
CA ALA A 232 -10.91 18.56 -11.49
C ALA A 232 -10.45 18.72 -12.95
N ALA A 233 -11.12 18.00 -13.86
CA ALA A 233 -10.97 18.18 -15.29
C ALA A 233 -12.15 18.97 -15.88
N TRP A 234 -11.85 19.73 -16.94
CA TRP A 234 -12.77 20.69 -17.54
C TRP A 234 -12.72 20.62 -19.06
N GLN A 235 -13.89 20.71 -19.69
CA GLN A 235 -14.04 20.86 -21.14
C GLN A 235 -14.60 22.25 -21.46
N PRO A 236 -13.96 23.05 -22.33
CA PRO A 236 -14.51 24.34 -22.75
C PRO A 236 -15.89 24.17 -23.40
N LEU A 237 -16.84 25.02 -23.03
CA LEU A 237 -18.11 25.10 -23.75
C LEU A 237 -17.88 25.73 -25.13
N PRO A 238 -18.65 25.35 -26.16
CA PRO A 238 -18.60 26.03 -27.45
C PRO A 238 -18.87 27.52 -27.24
N ALA A 239 -18.12 28.39 -27.92
CA ALA A 239 -18.46 29.80 -27.96
C ALA A 239 -19.92 29.91 -28.43
N ALA A 240 -20.75 30.66 -27.69
CA ALA A 240 -22.09 30.95 -28.14
C ALA A 240 -21.98 31.52 -29.56
N ALA A 241 -22.57 30.83 -30.55
CA ALA A 241 -22.63 31.35 -31.90
C ALA A 241 -23.21 32.78 -31.80
N PRO A 242 -22.64 33.79 -32.48
CA PRO A 242 -23.24 35.12 -32.46
C PRO A 242 -24.69 34.94 -32.88
N SER A 243 -25.62 35.32 -32.00
CA SER A 243 -27.04 35.28 -32.32
C SER A 243 -27.21 36.10 -33.58
N ALA A 244 -27.56 35.44 -34.68
CA ALA A 244 -27.82 36.12 -35.93
C ALA A 244 -28.92 37.14 -35.62
N GLY A 245 -28.57 38.43 -35.67
CA GLY A 245 -29.50 39.51 -35.42
C GLY A 245 -30.71 39.40 -36.36
N PRO A 246 -31.82 40.11 -36.04
CA PRO A 246 -33.12 39.93 -36.69
C PRO A 246 -33.15 40.19 -38.22
N TRP A 247 -32.03 40.50 -38.85
CA TRP A 247 -31.91 40.86 -40.27
C TRP A 247 -31.57 39.66 -41.18
N ALA A 248 -31.32 38.47 -40.60
CA ALA A 248 -30.97 37.26 -41.35
C ALA A 248 -32.07 36.77 -42.33
N TRP A 249 -33.30 37.31 -42.26
CA TRP A 249 -34.38 37.00 -43.20
C TRP A 249 -34.34 37.81 -44.52
N LEU A 250 -33.52 38.87 -44.62
CA LEU A 250 -33.48 39.71 -45.84
C LEU A 250 -32.63 39.12 -46.99
N ILE A 251 -31.94 38.00 -46.80
CA ILE A 251 -31.13 37.37 -47.87
C ILE A 251 -31.92 36.29 -48.67
N VAL A 252 -33.14 35.92 -48.28
CA VAL A 252 -33.96 34.94 -49.03
C VAL A 252 -34.85 35.59 -50.11
N GLY A 253 -34.87 36.92 -50.23
CA GLY A 253 -35.75 37.67 -51.13
C GLY A 253 -35.28 37.88 -52.57
N ALA A 254 -34.23 37.21 -53.06
CA ALA A 254 -33.64 37.50 -54.37
C ALA A 254 -33.32 36.26 -55.23
N SER A 255 -34.12 35.19 -55.19
CA SER A 255 -33.94 34.03 -56.10
C SER A 255 -35.19 33.20 -56.41
N ILE A 256 -36.40 33.79 -56.47
CA ILE A 256 -37.56 33.16 -57.14
C ILE A 256 -38.36 34.22 -57.90
N SER A 257 -37.78 34.76 -58.98
CA SER A 257 -38.50 35.50 -60.03
C SER A 257 -37.69 35.50 -61.32
N ALA A 258 -37.31 34.31 -61.80
CA ALA A 258 -36.74 34.14 -63.15
C ALA A 258 -37.25 32.89 -63.89
N LEU A 259 -38.07 32.04 -63.26
CA LEU A 259 -38.57 30.80 -63.88
C LEU A 259 -40.05 30.83 -64.32
N THR A 260 -40.79 31.93 -64.10
CA THR A 260 -42.19 32.03 -64.54
C THR A 260 -42.38 32.82 -65.86
N VAL A 261 -41.36 33.54 -66.35
CA VAL A 261 -41.47 34.32 -67.62
C VAL A 261 -41.01 33.53 -68.85
N LEU A 262 -40.21 32.46 -68.71
CA LEU A 262 -39.78 31.64 -69.85
C LEU A 262 -40.75 30.50 -70.24
N ALA A 263 -41.68 30.10 -69.37
CA ALA A 263 -42.66 29.06 -69.68
C ALA A 263 -43.90 29.57 -70.45
N LEU A 264 -44.17 30.89 -70.43
CA LEU A 264 -45.31 31.49 -71.16
C LEU A 264 -44.97 31.97 -72.58
N ARG A 265 -43.70 31.96 -73.01
CA ARG A 265 -43.32 32.29 -74.40
C ARG A 265 -43.25 31.09 -75.36
N ARG A 266 -43.32 29.84 -74.87
CA ARG A 266 -43.39 28.63 -75.74
C ARG A 266 -44.79 28.14 -76.07
N ARG A 267 -45.86 28.72 -75.49
CA ARG A 267 -47.26 28.34 -75.77
C ARG A 267 -48.00 29.25 -76.76
N ARG A 268 -47.32 30.16 -77.45
CA ARG A 268 -47.88 31.02 -78.53
C ARG A 268 -47.26 30.78 -79.91
N ARG A 269 -46.51 29.70 -80.11
CA ARG A 269 -46.03 29.26 -81.43
C ARG A 269 -46.12 27.72 -81.55
N SER A 270 -47.34 27.22 -81.65
CA SER A 270 -47.74 25.98 -82.33
C SER A 270 -49.26 25.98 -82.43
#